data_AF-A0A921ZW56-F1
#
_entry.id   AF-A0A921ZW56-F1
#
_cell.length_a   1.000
_cell.length_b   1.000
_cell.length_c   1.000
_cell.angle_alpha   90.00
_cell.angle_beta   90.00
_cell.angle_gamma   90.00
#
_symmetry.space_group_name_H-M   'P 1'
#
loop_
_entity.id
_entity.type
_entity.pdbx_description
1 polymer ?
#
loop_
_entity_poly.entity_id
_entity_poly.type
_entity_poly.pdbx_seq_one_letter_code
_entity_poly.pdbx_strand_id
1 'polypeptide(L)'
;MVDGEVYGTIDAGDGFYQIAKNNLVSHASQWLKGTVMAPFDEKFYITLGLRVAGIHDFTDGPGKPWENKGTKAMINFWNNRFRWFPTWHDTSLKVDYVRVYAL
;
A
#
# COMPACT_ATOMS: atom_id res chain seq x y z
N MET A 1 -12.76 -3.47 17.56
CA MET A 1 -14.11 -2.89 17.39
C MET A 1 -13.94 -1.48 16.86
N VAL A 2 -14.60 -1.13 15.77
CA VAL A 2 -14.73 0.26 15.30
C VAL A 2 -16.18 0.62 15.57
N ASP A 3 -16.41 1.68 16.34
CA ASP A 3 -17.74 2.14 16.76
C ASP A 3 -18.61 1.08 17.46
N GLY A 4 -17.96 0.15 18.18
CA GLY A 4 -18.61 -0.94 18.90
C GLY A 4 -18.86 -2.20 18.05
N GLU A 5 -18.59 -2.17 16.74
CA GLU A 5 -18.76 -3.32 15.85
C GLU A 5 -17.43 -4.01 15.50
N VAL A 6 -17.48 -5.33 15.36
CA VAL A 6 -16.37 -6.14 14.85
C VAL A 6 -16.56 -6.33 13.35
N TYR A 7 -15.76 -5.60 12.57
CA TYR A 7 -15.76 -5.71 11.10
C TYR A 7 -15.08 -6.97 10.58
N GLY A 8 -14.29 -7.64 11.42
CA GLY A 8 -13.64 -8.89 11.07
C GLY A 8 -12.66 -9.35 12.14
N THR A 9 -12.36 -10.64 12.08
CA THR A 9 -11.27 -11.25 12.84
C THR A 9 -10.46 -12.07 11.86
N ILE A 10 -9.14 -11.91 11.90
CA ILE A 10 -8.21 -12.72 11.12
C ILE A 10 -7.45 -13.57 12.11
N ASP A 11 -7.73 -14.87 12.11
CA ASP A 11 -6.94 -15.83 12.84
C ASP A 11 -5.63 -16.08 12.09
N ALA A 12 -4.52 -16.10 12.82
CA ALA A 12 -3.22 -16.42 12.25
C ALA A 12 -3.13 -17.89 11.83
N GLY A 13 -3.79 -18.83 12.54
CA GLY A 13 -3.69 -20.26 12.26
C GLY A 13 -2.24 -20.74 12.15
N ASP A 14 -1.87 -21.32 11.01
CA ASP A 14 -0.49 -21.73 10.67
C ASP A 14 0.40 -20.58 10.14
N GLY A 15 -0.14 -19.36 10.06
CA GLY A 15 0.52 -18.12 9.68
C GLY A 15 -0.06 -17.43 8.45
N PHE A 16 0.23 -16.13 8.29
CA PHE A 16 -0.37 -15.31 7.24
C PHE A 16 0.22 -15.52 5.83
N TYR A 17 1.26 -16.34 5.67
CA TYR A 17 1.95 -16.55 4.40
C TYR A 17 1.03 -17.02 3.27
N GLN A 18 0.20 -18.05 3.51
CA GLN A 18 -0.64 -18.63 2.46
C GLN A 18 -1.70 -17.64 1.98
N ILE A 19 -2.31 -16.91 2.92
CA ILE A 19 -3.30 -15.87 2.62
C ILE A 19 -2.64 -14.79 1.76
N ALA A 20 -1.44 -14.33 2.14
CA ALA A 20 -0.73 -13.29 1.39
C ALA A 20 -0.25 -13.76 0.01
N LYS A 21 0.20 -15.01 -0.11
CA LYS A 21 0.54 -15.62 -1.40
C LYS A 21 -0.69 -15.66 -2.33
N ASN A 22 -1.84 -16.07 -1.81
CA ASN A 22 -3.09 -16.12 -2.58
C ASN A 22 -3.59 -14.73 -2.99
N ASN A 23 -3.25 -13.70 -2.21
CA ASN A 23 -3.52 -12.29 -2.51
C ASN A 23 -2.35 -11.60 -3.25
N LEU A 24 -1.41 -12.36 -3.82
CA LEU A 24 -0.32 -11.85 -4.66
C LEU A 24 0.61 -10.82 -3.99
N VAL A 25 0.76 -10.88 -2.67
CA VAL A 25 1.71 -10.03 -1.93
C VAL A 25 3.14 -10.43 -2.33
N SER A 26 3.83 -9.53 -3.05
CA SER A 26 5.13 -9.84 -3.71
C SER A 26 6.25 -10.27 -2.75
N HIS A 27 6.13 -9.97 -1.46
CA HIS A 27 7.12 -10.30 -0.44
C HIS A 27 6.61 -11.26 0.65
N ALA A 28 5.48 -11.95 0.42
CA ALA A 28 4.90 -12.87 1.38
C ALA A 28 5.89 -13.94 1.88
N SER A 29 6.80 -14.41 1.02
CA SER A 29 7.81 -15.42 1.39
C SER A 29 8.77 -14.95 2.48
N GLN A 30 8.91 -13.63 2.70
CA GLN A 30 9.71 -13.11 3.81
C GLN A 30 9.08 -13.42 5.16
N TRP A 31 7.76 -13.59 5.23
CA TRP A 31 7.03 -13.84 6.48
C TRP A 31 7.30 -15.25 7.02
N LEU A 32 7.74 -16.18 6.17
CA LEU A 32 8.21 -17.51 6.61
C LEU A 32 9.45 -17.46 7.49
N LYS A 33 10.15 -16.32 7.57
CA LYS A 33 11.33 -16.13 8.42
C LYS A 33 10.99 -15.70 9.84
N GLY A 34 9.77 -15.19 10.05
CA GLY A 34 9.29 -14.73 11.34
C GLY A 34 8.51 -15.80 12.09
N THR A 35 7.73 -15.37 13.07
CA THR A 35 6.77 -16.18 13.82
C THR A 35 5.49 -16.38 13.01
N VAL A 36 4.55 -17.16 13.55
CA VAL A 36 3.20 -17.33 12.99
C VAL A 36 2.47 -15.99 12.76
N MET A 37 2.82 -14.96 13.54
CA MET A 37 2.22 -13.63 13.44
C MET A 37 2.87 -12.76 12.35
N ALA A 38 3.93 -13.21 11.68
CA ALA A 38 4.60 -12.45 10.65
C ALA A 38 3.66 -12.06 9.49
N PRO A 39 3.64 -10.79 9.07
CA PRO A 39 4.66 -9.79 9.36
C PRO A 39 4.47 -9.07 10.70
N PHE A 40 3.32 -9.15 11.35
CA PHE A 40 2.94 -8.35 12.52
C PHE A 40 3.65 -8.72 13.84
N ASP A 41 4.73 -9.48 13.77
CA ASP A 41 5.57 -9.87 14.90
C ASP A 41 6.76 -8.93 15.15
N GLU A 42 6.95 -7.95 14.28
CA GLU A 42 7.92 -6.87 14.45
C GLU A 42 7.25 -5.50 14.72
N LYS A 43 8.05 -4.45 14.89
CA LYS A 43 7.52 -3.09 15.04
C LYS A 43 7.02 -2.56 13.69
N PHE A 44 5.78 -2.07 13.69
CA PHE A 44 5.15 -1.45 12.52
C PHE A 44 4.94 0.04 12.72
N TYR A 45 4.97 0.75 11.59
CA TYR A 45 4.62 2.16 11.52
C TYR A 45 3.37 2.31 10.65
N ILE A 46 2.39 3.04 11.15
CA ILE A 46 1.27 3.48 10.34
C ILE A 46 1.74 4.72 9.58
N THR A 47 1.77 4.64 8.25
CA THR A 47 2.10 5.78 7.38
C THR A 47 0.85 6.18 6.60
N LEU A 48 0.53 7.47 6.68
CA LEU A 48 -0.55 8.08 5.91
C LEU A 48 0.07 9.15 5.01
N GLY A 49 -0.26 9.12 3.73
CA GLY A 49 0.28 10.06 2.77
C GLY A 49 -0.45 10.01 1.45
N LEU A 50 -0.46 11.14 0.77
CA LEU A 50 -0.97 11.27 -0.58
C LEU A 50 0.23 11.32 -1.54
N ARG A 51 0.24 10.48 -2.58
CA ARG A 51 1.32 10.43 -3.57
C ARG A 51 0.81 10.36 -4.99
N VAL A 52 1.58 10.95 -5.90
CA VAL A 52 1.50 10.76 -7.36
C VAL A 52 2.71 9.95 -7.82
N ALA A 53 2.66 9.46 -9.06
CA ALA A 53 3.68 8.58 -9.65
C ALA A 53 3.70 7.19 -9.00
N GLY A 54 4.84 6.50 -9.12
CA GLY A 54 5.03 5.15 -8.60
C GLY A 54 5.09 4.11 -9.71
N ILE A 55 5.93 3.10 -9.51
CA ILE A 55 6.13 1.98 -10.46
C ILE A 55 5.50 0.67 -9.95
N HIS A 56 4.95 0.69 -8.75
CA HIS A 56 4.32 -0.48 -8.10
C HIS A 56 2.86 -0.23 -7.72
N ASP A 57 2.39 1.01 -7.89
CA ASP A 57 1.09 1.46 -7.41
C ASP A 57 -0.03 1.32 -8.45
N PHE A 58 0.32 1.51 -9.72
CA PHE A 58 -0.63 1.58 -10.82
C PHE A 58 -0.16 0.72 -11.99
N THR A 59 -1.03 -0.13 -12.53
CA THR A 59 -0.76 -0.91 -13.75
C THR A 59 -0.48 0.01 -14.93
N ASP A 60 0.35 -0.44 -15.87
CA ASP A 60 0.59 0.31 -17.11
C ASP A 60 -0.68 0.35 -17.97
N GLY A 61 -0.93 1.50 -18.60
CA GLY A 61 -2.18 1.71 -19.34
C GLY A 61 -2.28 3.09 -20.00
N PRO A 62 -3.31 3.28 -20.83
CA PRO A 62 -3.52 4.54 -21.54
C PRO A 62 -3.70 5.69 -20.55
N GLY A 63 -3.03 6.81 -20.83
CA GLY A 63 -3.07 8.01 -19.98
C GLY A 63 -1.98 8.10 -18.92
N LYS A 64 -1.28 7.00 -18.62
CA LYS A 64 -0.10 7.01 -17.74
C LYS A 64 1.16 7.43 -18.52
N PRO A 65 1.81 8.56 -18.21
CA PRO A 65 2.95 9.05 -18.99
C PRO A 65 4.29 8.35 -18.72
N TRP A 66 4.33 7.31 -17.89
CA TRP A 66 5.50 6.50 -17.60
C TRP A 66 5.14 5.01 -17.55
N GLU A 67 6.13 4.14 -17.71
CA GLU A 67 5.96 2.68 -17.65
C GLU A 67 6.61 2.12 -16.39
N ASN A 68 6.01 1.10 -15.76
CA ASN A 68 6.52 0.50 -14.53
C ASN A 68 7.92 -0.11 -14.69
N LYS A 69 8.24 -0.64 -15.88
CA LYS A 69 9.55 -1.23 -16.20
C LYS A 69 10.46 -0.30 -17.00
N GLY A 70 10.07 0.96 -17.19
CA GLY A 70 10.84 1.93 -17.96
C GLY A 70 12.06 2.43 -17.18
N THR A 71 13.27 2.33 -17.75
CA THR A 71 14.50 2.85 -17.14
C THR A 71 14.46 4.36 -16.86
N LYS A 72 13.64 5.10 -17.60
CA LYS A 72 13.40 6.54 -17.43
C LYS A 72 12.01 6.86 -16.87
N ALA A 73 11.35 5.93 -16.18
CA ALA A 73 9.97 6.08 -15.70
C ALA A 73 9.74 7.41 -14.96
N MET A 74 10.58 7.75 -13.97
CA MET A 74 10.42 8.98 -13.19
C MET A 74 10.71 10.25 -13.99
N ILE A 75 11.66 10.21 -14.93
CA ILE A 75 11.92 11.32 -15.84
C ILE A 75 10.72 11.54 -16.76
N ASN A 76 10.15 10.47 -17.31
CA ASN A 76 8.98 10.52 -18.18
C ASN A 76 7.75 11.05 -17.42
N PHE A 77 7.55 10.59 -16.18
CA PHE A 77 6.54 11.15 -15.27
C PHE A 77 6.73 12.67 -15.12
N TRP A 78 7.92 13.12 -14.75
CA TRP A 78 8.21 14.54 -14.49
C TRP A 78 8.07 15.42 -15.73
N ASN A 79 8.57 14.97 -16.88
CA ASN A 79 8.48 15.71 -18.13
C ASN A 79 7.03 15.88 -18.60
N ASN A 80 6.14 14.96 -18.22
CA ASN A 80 4.71 15.04 -18.52
C ASN A 80 3.89 15.75 -17.42
N ARG A 81 4.52 16.47 -16.48
CA ARG A 81 3.79 17.18 -15.41
C ARG A 81 2.73 18.14 -15.88
N PHE A 82 2.91 18.78 -17.03
CA PHE A 82 1.90 19.67 -17.60
C PHE A 82 0.57 18.95 -17.90
N ARG A 83 0.57 17.61 -18.02
CA ARG A 83 -0.63 16.80 -18.24
C ARG A 83 -1.27 16.35 -16.93
N TRP A 84 -0.48 15.83 -15.97
CA TRP A 84 -1.03 15.25 -14.74
C TRP A 84 -1.14 16.23 -13.58
N PHE A 85 -0.30 17.27 -13.53
CA PHE A 85 -0.33 18.24 -12.43
C PHE A 85 -1.66 19.01 -12.37
N PRO A 86 -2.23 19.49 -13.49
CA PRO A 86 -3.52 20.17 -13.46
C PRO A 86 -4.71 19.26 -13.09
N THR A 87 -4.59 17.93 -13.26
CA THR A 87 -5.67 17.01 -12.87
C THR A 87 -5.77 16.83 -11.36
N TRP A 88 -4.72 17.20 -10.63
CA TRP A 88 -4.58 17.04 -9.20
C TRP A 88 -5.19 18.25 -8.46
N HIS A 89 -6.52 18.30 -8.40
CA HIS A 89 -7.31 19.36 -7.75
C HIS A 89 -7.85 18.85 -6.40
N ASP A 90 -7.79 19.70 -5.36
CA ASP A 90 -8.06 19.35 -3.95
C ASP A 90 -7.18 18.23 -3.38
N THR A 91 -5.92 18.58 -3.12
CA THR A 91 -4.87 17.63 -2.71
C THR A 91 -4.82 17.44 -1.19
N SER A 92 -5.89 17.81 -0.48
CA SER A 92 -5.88 17.88 0.97
C SER A 92 -6.14 16.51 1.60
N LEU A 93 -5.12 15.93 2.24
CA LEU A 93 -5.31 14.76 3.11
C LEU A 93 -5.84 15.25 4.47
N LYS A 94 -7.13 15.09 4.72
CA LYS A 94 -7.79 15.45 5.98
C LYS A 94 -8.03 14.19 6.80
N VAL A 95 -7.40 14.11 7.97
CA VAL A 95 -7.52 12.99 8.91
C VAL A 95 -8.07 13.53 10.22
N ASP A 96 -9.22 13.02 10.65
CA ASP A 96 -9.84 13.41 11.92
C ASP A 96 -9.12 12.72 13.10
N TYR A 97 -9.01 11.39 13.06
CA TYR A 97 -8.24 10.64 14.05
C TYR A 97 -7.72 9.30 13.51
N VAL A 98 -6.67 8.79 14.17
CA VAL A 98 -6.19 7.41 14.05
C VAL A 98 -6.24 6.80 15.45
N ARG A 99 -6.96 5.69 15.61
CA ARG A 99 -7.06 4.97 16.89
C ARG A 99 -6.53 3.56 16.71
N VAL A 100 -5.57 3.17 17.53
CA VAL A 100 -4.98 1.83 17.57
C VAL A 100 -5.21 1.28 18.96
N TYR A 101 -5.78 0.08 19.04
CA TYR A 101 -6.09 -0.60 20.29
C TYR A 101 -5.31 -1.91 20.36
N ALA A 102 -4.82 -2.24 21.55
CA ALA A 102 -4.25 -3.54 21.90
C ALA A 102 -4.87 -3.98 23.24
N LEU A 103 -4.89 -5.29 23.50
CA LEU A 103 -5.41 -5.88 24.73
C LEU A 103 -4.37 -5.82 25.86
#